data_AF-A0A916HY39-F1
#
_entry.id   AF-A0A916HY39-F1
#
_cell.length_a   1.000
_cell.length_b   1.000
_cell.length_c   1.000
_cell.angle_alpha   90.00
_cell.angle_beta   90.00
_cell.angle_gamma   90.00
#
_symmetry.space_group_name_H-M   'P 1'
#
loop_
_entity.id
_entity.type
_entity.pdbx_description
1 polymer ?
#
loop_
_entity_poly.entity_id
_entity_poly.type
_entity_poly.pdbx_seq_one_letter_code
_entity_poly.pdbx_strand_id
1 'polypeptide(L)'
;MSETNPKVVERLTEDYQRQQALFSAQPAIVQRFLETQGKQIADALVEGDSQVIFLLPDRVVCTLEDVAQNALVTIPQNQRSHSAGSFINRFRKVELYRELRHVFVELEQSPDRAVSVAAGLVRHATVLHMVHQMLPAGRAVTYKPVDEDETIPSVPETDGMEPESAITAATDAIAEEGKAEEGRGDLLVPFVPYARKFFLPQWVAFGEHGEVLVKSVDEANAHVKSMQRFMEVLFLAVALAPYISTDEDYVQKRYGMLGQLINQGRALAIYQTKEIITRIKERAAAGSLNRGLRLSLPYFDDQELKIDISDFEIIPSGRIMFVPAFVVRAVRQEEAKVSQDTRFNPSTRKHLLHLLSLLEGAFESGKEEAR
;
A
#
# COMPACT_ATOMS: atom_id res chain seq x y z
N MET A 1 -2.26 -17.20 -0.87
CA MET A 1 -3.66 -16.74 -0.74
C MET A 1 -4.36 -17.71 0.20
N SER A 2 -4.74 -17.28 1.41
CA SER A 2 -5.42 -18.15 2.36
C SER A 2 -6.88 -18.25 1.93
N GLU A 3 -7.33 -19.46 1.60
CA GLU A 3 -8.75 -19.80 1.42
C GLU A 3 -9.51 -19.28 2.64
N THR A 4 -10.15 -18.12 2.48
CA THR A 4 -10.94 -17.54 3.55
C THR A 4 -12.17 -18.42 3.64
N ASN A 5 -12.36 -19.11 4.77
CA ASN A 5 -13.47 -20.03 4.98
C ASN A 5 -14.77 -19.38 4.49
N PRO A 6 -15.54 -19.99 3.56
CA PRO A 6 -16.68 -19.34 2.91
C PRO A 6 -17.70 -18.82 3.93
N LYS A 7 -17.85 -19.48 5.07
CA LYS A 7 -18.71 -19.04 6.18
C LYS A 7 -18.26 -17.72 6.83
N VAL A 8 -16.95 -17.45 6.84
CA VAL A 8 -16.40 -16.18 7.35
C VAL A 8 -16.71 -15.06 6.37
N VAL A 9 -16.54 -15.30 5.06
CA VAL A 9 -16.86 -14.32 4.02
C VAL A 9 -18.35 -13.98 4.05
N GLU A 10 -19.24 -14.98 4.09
CA GLU A 10 -20.68 -14.78 4.22
C GLU A 10 -21.03 -13.91 5.44
N ARG A 11 -20.47 -14.22 6.61
CA ARG A 11 -20.69 -13.44 7.83
C ARG A 11 -20.21 -11.99 7.70
N LEU A 12 -19.06 -11.75 7.08
CA LEU A 12 -18.54 -10.40 6.86
C LEU A 12 -19.45 -9.62 5.90
N THR A 13 -19.96 -10.26 4.85
CA THR A 13 -20.90 -9.65 3.92
C THR A 13 -22.21 -9.27 4.61
N GLU A 14 -22.77 -10.17 5.45
CA GLU A 14 -23.95 -9.88 6.25
C GLU A 14 -23.73 -8.71 7.22
N ASP A 15 -22.58 -8.66 7.88
CA ASP A 15 -22.23 -7.59 8.80
C ASP A 15 -22.07 -6.24 8.07
N TYR A 16 -21.44 -6.22 6.87
CA TYR A 16 -21.36 -5.02 6.03
C TYR A 16 -22.75 -4.53 5.62
N GLN A 17 -23.58 -5.42 5.07
CA GLN A 17 -24.94 -5.09 4.63
C GLN A 17 -25.80 -4.56 5.78
N ARG A 18 -25.68 -5.16 6.96
CA ARG A 18 -26.37 -4.70 8.18
C ARG A 18 -25.97 -3.28 8.55
N GLN A 19 -24.66 -2.98 8.57
CA GLN A 19 -24.17 -1.64 8.91
C GLN A 19 -24.58 -0.60 7.85
N GLN A 20 -24.47 -0.96 6.57
CA GLN A 20 -24.88 -0.10 5.46
C GLN A 20 -26.37 0.23 5.50
N ALA A 21 -27.22 -0.77 5.80
CA ALA A 21 -28.66 -0.57 5.95
C ALA A 21 -28.99 0.32 7.16
N LEU A 22 -28.32 0.12 8.30
CA LEU A 22 -28.49 0.95 9.50
C LEU A 22 -28.05 2.40 9.26
N PHE A 23 -26.94 2.60 8.54
CA PHE A 23 -26.44 3.92 8.18
C PHE A 23 -27.42 4.64 7.24
N SER A 24 -27.90 3.95 6.21
CA SER A 24 -28.85 4.49 5.23
C SER A 24 -30.22 4.82 5.84
N ALA A 25 -30.60 4.11 6.91
CA ALA A 25 -31.85 4.37 7.64
C ALA A 25 -31.79 5.62 8.54
N GLN A 26 -30.60 6.19 8.79
CA GLN A 26 -30.47 7.39 9.61
C GLN A 26 -31.00 8.63 8.86
N PRO A 27 -31.55 9.64 9.57
CA PRO A 27 -31.84 10.94 8.98
C PRO A 27 -30.59 11.59 8.37
N ALA A 28 -30.75 12.36 7.29
CA ALA A 28 -29.63 12.99 6.59
C ALA A 28 -28.72 13.85 7.49
N ILE A 29 -29.29 14.52 8.50
CA ILE A 29 -28.51 15.30 9.47
C ILE A 29 -27.60 14.41 10.34
N VAL A 30 -28.06 13.21 10.69
CA VAL A 30 -27.30 12.23 11.46
C VAL A 30 -26.24 11.59 10.58
N GLN A 31 -26.55 11.25 9.31
CA GLN A 31 -25.56 10.74 8.36
C GLN A 31 -24.39 11.71 8.19
N ARG A 32 -24.66 13.00 7.95
CA ARG A 32 -23.60 14.03 7.84
C ARG A 32 -22.79 14.21 9.11
N PHE A 33 -23.42 14.10 10.27
CA PHE A 33 -22.72 14.12 11.55
C PHE A 33 -21.76 12.94 11.67
N LEU A 34 -22.24 11.72 11.34
CA LEU A 34 -21.43 10.50 11.35
C LEU A 34 -20.27 10.58 10.36
N GLU A 35 -20.50 11.10 9.15
CA GLU A 35 -19.45 11.35 8.14
C GLU A 35 -18.39 12.32 8.67
N THR A 36 -18.81 13.41 9.33
CA THR A 36 -17.88 14.39 9.91
C THR A 36 -17.03 13.76 11.02
N GLN A 37 -17.64 12.96 11.90
CA GLN A 37 -16.92 12.22 12.94
C GLN A 37 -16.00 11.15 12.34
N GLY A 38 -16.48 10.42 11.33
CA GLY A 38 -15.71 9.41 10.62
C GLY A 38 -14.48 10.00 9.95
N LYS A 39 -14.62 11.16 9.28
CA LYS A 39 -13.50 11.91 8.71
C LYS A 39 -12.47 12.29 9.78
N GLN A 40 -12.90 12.92 10.88
CA GLN A 40 -12.00 13.35 11.95
C GLN A 40 -11.19 12.18 12.53
N ILE A 41 -11.84 11.03 12.72
CA ILE A 41 -11.18 9.82 13.23
C ILE A 41 -10.22 9.25 12.18
N ALA A 42 -10.64 9.17 10.93
CA ALA A 42 -9.80 8.66 9.84
C ALA A 42 -8.54 9.50 9.64
N ASP A 43 -8.67 10.84 9.63
CA ASP A 43 -7.55 11.77 9.53
C ASP A 43 -6.54 11.54 10.67
N ALA A 44 -7.01 11.48 11.93
CA ALA A 44 -6.17 11.24 13.10
C ALA A 44 -5.43 9.88 13.05
N LEU A 45 -6.11 8.82 12.58
CA LEU A 45 -5.50 7.49 12.42
C LEU A 45 -4.40 7.49 11.38
N VAL A 46 -4.66 8.13 10.24
CA VAL A 46 -3.74 8.17 9.12
C VAL A 46 -2.55 9.05 9.48
N GLU A 47 -2.75 10.28 9.95
CA GLU A 47 -1.69 11.20 10.38
C GLU A 47 -0.83 10.67 11.55
N GLY A 48 -1.29 9.63 12.26
CA GLY A 48 -0.53 9.00 13.33
C GLY A 48 -0.62 9.77 14.65
N ASP A 49 -1.77 10.38 14.90
CA ASP A 49 -2.04 11.09 16.15
C ASP A 49 -1.96 10.15 17.37
N SER A 50 -1.61 10.71 18.52
CA SER A 50 -1.54 9.93 19.77
C SER A 50 -2.90 9.71 20.43
N GLN A 51 -3.92 10.49 20.04
CA GLN A 51 -5.26 10.45 20.60
C GLN A 51 -6.27 11.04 19.63
N VAL A 52 -7.54 10.64 19.79
CA VAL A 52 -8.67 11.26 19.10
C VAL A 52 -9.85 11.37 20.07
N ILE A 53 -10.55 12.50 20.01
CA ILE A 53 -11.81 12.72 20.73
C ILE A 53 -12.92 12.72 19.69
N PHE A 54 -13.97 11.95 19.94
CA PHE A 54 -15.12 11.84 19.05
C PHE A 54 -16.43 11.84 19.83
N LEU A 55 -17.51 12.12 19.12
CA LEU A 55 -18.85 12.28 19.65
C LEU A 55 -19.81 11.29 19.00
N LEU A 56 -20.71 10.73 19.80
CA LEU A 56 -21.91 10.05 19.31
C LEU A 56 -22.99 11.07 18.95
N PRO A 57 -23.86 10.78 17.96
CA PRO A 57 -25.00 11.63 17.64
C PRO A 57 -25.93 11.79 18.84
N ASP A 58 -26.74 12.86 18.83
CA ASP A 58 -27.74 13.11 19.87
C ASP A 58 -28.93 12.14 19.77
N ARG A 59 -29.21 11.67 18.55
CA ARG A 59 -30.25 10.69 18.27
C ARG A 59 -29.79 9.70 17.22
N VAL A 60 -30.28 8.47 17.32
CA VAL A 60 -29.99 7.41 16.37
C VAL A 60 -31.24 6.58 16.11
N VAL A 61 -31.42 6.14 14.88
CA VAL A 61 -32.45 5.16 14.52
C VAL A 61 -31.92 3.77 14.86
N CYS A 62 -32.61 3.07 15.74
CA CYS A 62 -32.31 1.67 16.08
C CYS A 62 -33.59 0.85 16.28
N THR A 63 -33.46 -0.46 16.15
CA THR A 63 -34.53 -1.42 16.48
C THR A 63 -34.56 -1.62 18.00
N LEU A 64 -35.70 -1.34 18.63
CA LEU A 64 -35.92 -1.60 20.05
C LEU A 64 -36.33 -3.07 20.25
N GLU A 65 -35.90 -3.70 21.33
CA GLU A 65 -36.20 -5.13 21.60
C GLU A 65 -37.71 -5.38 21.77
N ASP A 66 -38.45 -4.40 22.28
CA ASP A 66 -39.89 -4.50 22.56
C ASP A 66 -40.80 -4.11 21.38
N VAL A 67 -40.25 -3.48 20.34
CA VAL A 67 -40.99 -3.03 19.17
C VAL A 67 -40.14 -3.32 17.94
N ALA A 68 -40.55 -4.27 17.11
CA ALA A 68 -39.88 -4.63 15.85
C ALA A 68 -39.91 -3.50 14.78
N GLN A 69 -40.05 -2.24 15.19
CA GLN A 69 -40.05 -1.06 14.35
C GLN A 69 -38.84 -0.19 14.71
N ASN A 70 -38.25 0.40 13.67
CA ASN A 70 -37.18 1.37 13.82
C ASN A 70 -37.71 2.61 14.54
N ALA A 71 -37.08 2.99 15.64
CA ALA A 71 -37.42 4.18 16.40
C ALA A 71 -36.22 5.11 16.50
N LEU A 72 -36.48 6.42 16.47
CA LEU A 72 -35.47 7.43 16.74
C LEU A 72 -35.29 7.58 18.26
N VAL A 73 -34.15 7.12 18.78
CA VAL A 73 -33.85 7.10 20.21
C VAL A 73 -32.84 8.20 20.54
N THR A 74 -33.03 8.88 21.67
CA THR A 74 -32.12 9.95 22.13
C THR A 74 -31.02 9.36 22.99
N ILE A 75 -29.77 9.77 22.75
CA ILE A 75 -28.60 9.35 23.53
C ILE A 75 -28.30 10.41 24.61
N PRO A 76 -28.22 10.03 25.89
CA PRO A 76 -27.89 10.94 26.99
C PRO A 76 -26.58 11.70 26.78
N GLN A 77 -26.53 13.00 27.09
CA GLN A 77 -25.37 13.86 26.82
C GLN A 77 -24.07 13.35 27.47
N ASN A 78 -24.16 12.76 28.66
CA ASN A 78 -23.03 12.19 29.40
C ASN A 78 -22.44 10.92 28.75
N GLN A 79 -23.12 10.32 27.78
CA GLN A 79 -22.68 9.12 27.07
C GLN A 79 -22.21 9.39 25.64
N ARG A 80 -22.16 10.67 25.23
CA ARG A 80 -21.85 11.03 23.85
C ARG A 80 -20.37 11.29 23.59
N SER A 81 -19.62 11.78 24.58
CA SER A 81 -18.22 12.16 24.39
C SER A 81 -17.29 11.02 24.76
N HIS A 82 -16.43 10.65 23.82
CA HIS A 82 -15.46 9.56 23.99
C HIS A 82 -14.08 9.99 23.50
N SER A 83 -13.05 9.34 24.02
CA SER A 83 -11.66 9.54 23.59
C SER A 83 -10.96 8.21 23.47
N ALA A 84 -10.19 8.03 22.41
CA ALA A 84 -9.27 6.92 22.26
C ALA A 84 -7.83 7.41 22.30
N GLY A 85 -6.99 6.69 23.02
CA GLY A 85 -5.57 7.01 23.18
C GLY A 85 -5.28 8.12 24.19
N SER A 86 -4.00 8.49 24.28
CA SER A 86 -3.48 9.48 25.21
C SER A 86 -2.15 10.02 24.70
N PHE A 87 -1.77 11.23 25.09
CA PHE A 87 -0.41 11.76 24.83
C PHE A 87 0.71 10.83 25.33
N ILE A 88 0.45 9.99 26.33
CA ILE A 88 1.41 8.99 26.83
C ILE A 88 1.68 7.90 25.77
N ASN A 89 0.74 7.63 24.86
CA ASN A 89 0.87 6.60 23.83
C ASN A 89 1.98 6.92 22.82
N ARG A 90 2.28 8.20 22.58
CA ARG A 90 3.44 8.62 21.77
C ARG A 90 4.75 8.06 22.32
N PHE A 91 4.89 7.97 23.64
CA PHE A 91 6.08 7.46 24.29
C PHE A 91 6.10 5.92 24.37
N ARG A 92 4.93 5.28 24.39
CA ARG A 92 4.79 3.82 24.46
C ARG A 92 4.73 3.13 23.10
N LYS A 93 4.73 3.90 22.00
CA LYS A 93 4.53 3.42 20.62
C LYS A 93 3.25 2.56 20.48
N VAL A 94 2.22 2.89 21.25
CA VAL A 94 0.92 2.23 21.11
C VAL A 94 0.20 2.88 19.94
N GLU A 95 -0.14 2.08 18.94
CA GLU A 95 -0.81 2.53 17.73
C GLU A 95 -2.26 2.91 18.03
N LEU A 96 -2.66 4.14 17.66
CA LEU A 96 -3.99 4.70 17.98
C LEU A 96 -5.14 3.80 17.53
N TYR A 97 -5.01 3.11 16.40
CA TYR A 97 -6.07 2.23 15.89
C TYR A 97 -6.40 1.08 16.85
N ARG A 98 -5.43 0.59 17.65
CA ARG A 98 -5.68 -0.52 18.60
C ARG A 98 -6.55 -0.05 19.75
N GLU A 99 -6.25 1.13 20.29
CA GLU A 99 -7.03 1.77 21.34
C GLU A 99 -8.44 2.11 20.84
N LEU A 100 -8.51 2.70 19.64
CA LEU A 100 -9.79 3.05 19.04
C LEU A 100 -10.66 1.81 18.76
N ARG A 101 -10.07 0.73 18.25
CA ARG A 101 -10.76 -0.55 18.07
C ARG A 101 -11.27 -1.09 19.40
N HIS A 102 -10.48 -1.00 20.46
CA HIS A 102 -10.90 -1.42 21.80
C HIS A 102 -12.09 -0.61 22.30
N VAL A 103 -12.01 0.73 22.22
CA VAL A 103 -13.11 1.64 22.60
C VAL A 103 -14.37 1.35 21.81
N PHE A 104 -14.29 1.15 20.48
CA PHE A 104 -15.48 0.79 19.70
C PHE A 104 -16.08 -0.55 20.11
N VAL A 105 -15.26 -1.57 20.38
CA VAL A 105 -15.75 -2.87 20.85
C VAL A 105 -16.47 -2.74 22.18
N GLU A 106 -15.95 -1.95 23.12
CA GLU A 106 -16.61 -1.69 24.40
C GLU A 106 -17.95 -0.96 24.22
N LEU A 107 -17.99 0.08 23.40
CA LEU A 107 -19.21 0.84 23.14
C LEU A 107 -20.27 0.01 22.41
N GLU A 108 -19.86 -0.82 21.45
CA GLU A 108 -20.76 -1.74 20.73
C GLU A 108 -21.34 -2.83 21.64
N GLN A 109 -20.65 -3.16 22.74
CA GLN A 109 -21.13 -4.07 23.78
C GLN A 109 -21.93 -3.38 24.89
N SER A 110 -22.15 -2.06 24.79
CA SER A 110 -22.96 -1.31 25.76
C SER A 110 -24.38 -1.91 25.88
N PRO A 111 -24.93 -1.99 27.11
CA PRO A 111 -26.33 -2.38 27.30
C PRO A 111 -27.32 -1.37 26.74
N ASP A 112 -26.89 -0.11 26.54
CA ASP A 112 -27.70 0.88 25.85
C ASP A 112 -27.59 0.66 24.33
N ARG A 113 -28.68 0.16 23.75
CA ARG A 113 -28.78 -0.13 22.31
C ARG A 113 -28.50 1.08 21.44
N ALA A 114 -28.89 2.29 21.86
CA ALA A 114 -28.64 3.51 21.09
C ALA A 114 -27.14 3.84 21.06
N VAL A 115 -26.44 3.68 22.19
CA VAL A 115 -24.97 3.84 22.25
C VAL A 115 -24.27 2.80 21.39
N SER A 116 -24.67 1.53 21.50
CA SER A 116 -24.10 0.43 20.72
C SER A 116 -24.24 0.65 19.21
N VAL A 117 -25.43 1.01 18.74
CA VAL A 117 -25.68 1.29 17.32
C VAL A 117 -24.92 2.53 16.87
N ALA A 118 -24.93 3.61 17.65
CA ALA A 118 -24.21 4.83 17.33
C ALA A 118 -22.70 4.61 17.18
N ALA A 119 -22.08 3.83 18.07
CA ALA A 119 -20.67 3.48 17.97
C ALA A 119 -20.36 2.68 16.69
N GLY A 120 -21.20 1.69 16.37
CA GLY A 120 -21.09 0.94 15.12
C GLY A 120 -21.18 1.81 13.88
N LEU A 121 -22.09 2.78 13.88
CA LEU A 121 -22.26 3.74 12.78
C LEU A 121 -21.08 4.71 12.64
N VAL A 122 -20.50 5.20 13.75
CA VAL A 122 -19.29 6.05 13.70
C VAL A 122 -18.12 5.25 13.14
N ARG A 123 -17.94 4.00 13.59
CA ARG A 123 -16.91 3.10 13.06
C ARG A 123 -17.11 2.83 11.58
N HIS A 124 -18.35 2.57 11.16
CA HIS A 124 -18.71 2.36 9.76
C HIS A 124 -18.42 3.60 8.89
N ALA A 125 -18.86 4.79 9.32
CA ALA A 125 -18.58 6.05 8.63
C ALA A 125 -17.08 6.35 8.51
N THR A 126 -16.30 5.99 9.55
CA THR A 126 -14.83 6.11 9.54
C THR A 126 -14.23 5.29 8.40
N VAL A 127 -14.56 3.99 8.31
CA VAL A 127 -13.97 3.13 7.27
C VAL A 127 -14.48 3.45 5.87
N LEU A 128 -15.72 3.91 5.73
CA LEU A 128 -16.23 4.41 4.44
C LEU A 128 -15.47 5.67 3.99
N HIS A 129 -15.17 6.60 4.90
CA HIS A 129 -14.35 7.77 4.58
C HIS A 129 -12.95 7.35 4.11
N MET A 130 -12.31 6.42 4.83
CA MET A 130 -10.98 5.90 4.47
C MET A 130 -10.97 5.26 3.09
N VAL A 131 -11.98 4.45 2.75
CA VAL A 131 -12.03 3.74 1.47
C VAL A 131 -12.47 4.66 0.35
N HIS A 132 -13.60 5.36 0.45
CA HIS A 132 -14.22 6.07 -0.67
C HIS A 132 -13.76 7.51 -0.84
N GLN A 133 -13.26 8.17 0.21
CA GLN A 133 -12.95 9.61 0.17
C GLN A 133 -11.46 9.93 0.30
N MET A 134 -10.69 9.20 1.12
CA MET A 134 -9.25 9.46 1.27
C MET A 134 -8.41 8.91 0.11
N LEU A 135 -8.89 7.86 -0.54
CA LEU A 135 -8.12 7.14 -1.56
C LEU A 135 -8.66 7.43 -2.96
N PRO A 136 -7.79 7.80 -3.93
CA PRO A 136 -8.23 8.02 -5.29
C PRO A 136 -8.86 6.76 -5.88
N ALA A 137 -9.88 6.97 -6.71
CA ALA A 137 -10.38 5.92 -7.59
C ALA A 137 -9.36 5.66 -8.71
N GLY A 138 -9.27 4.41 -9.14
CA GLY A 138 -8.38 3.99 -10.22
C GLY A 138 -9.11 3.10 -11.22
N ARG A 139 -8.36 2.64 -12.22
CA ARG A 139 -8.85 1.79 -13.28
C ARG A 139 -9.17 0.38 -12.77
N ALA A 140 -10.12 -0.30 -13.37
CA ALA A 140 -10.24 -1.75 -13.17
C ALA A 140 -9.07 -2.44 -13.88
N VAL A 141 -8.30 -3.26 -13.15
CA VAL A 141 -7.11 -3.95 -13.68
C VAL A 141 -7.09 -5.38 -13.16
N THR A 142 -6.86 -6.30 -14.08
CA THR A 142 -6.53 -7.70 -13.77
C THR A 142 -5.01 -7.87 -13.81
N TYR A 143 -4.46 -8.45 -12.76
CA TYR A 143 -3.04 -8.78 -12.69
C TYR A 143 -2.86 -10.29 -12.86
N LYS A 144 -1.81 -10.67 -13.56
CA LYS A 144 -1.32 -12.03 -13.65
C LYS A 144 0.02 -12.20 -12.92
N PRO A 145 0.32 -13.41 -12.42
CA PRO A 145 1.66 -13.71 -11.94
C PRO A 145 2.68 -13.62 -13.09
N VAL A 146 3.94 -13.33 -12.75
CA VAL A 146 5.03 -13.24 -13.74
C VAL A 146 5.25 -14.61 -14.40
N ASP A 147 5.11 -15.69 -13.63
CA ASP A 147 5.25 -17.09 -14.05
C ASP A 147 4.50 -18.02 -13.06
N GLU A 148 4.54 -19.33 -13.31
CA GLU A 148 3.79 -20.33 -12.54
C GLU A 148 4.19 -20.44 -11.06
N ASP A 149 5.43 -20.08 -10.72
CA ASP A 149 5.95 -20.12 -9.36
C ASP A 149 5.68 -18.81 -8.58
N GLU A 150 5.26 -17.74 -9.27
CA GLU A 150 4.93 -16.46 -8.64
C GLU A 150 3.56 -16.52 -7.97
N THR A 151 3.56 -16.17 -6.68
CA THR A 151 2.38 -16.28 -5.82
C THR A 151 1.54 -15.01 -5.78
N ILE A 152 2.13 -13.87 -6.13
CA ILE A 152 1.46 -12.57 -6.08
C ILE A 152 1.36 -11.97 -7.49
N PRO A 153 0.14 -11.88 -8.05
CA PRO A 153 -0.08 -11.25 -9.34
C PRO A 153 0.32 -9.77 -9.33
N SER A 154 1.14 -9.35 -10.29
CA SER A 154 1.67 -7.97 -10.37
C SER A 154 1.96 -7.51 -11.79
N VAL A 155 1.80 -8.36 -12.80
CA VAL A 155 1.93 -7.97 -14.22
C VAL A 155 0.52 -7.66 -14.73
N PRO A 156 0.23 -6.44 -15.19
CA PRO A 156 -1.11 -6.14 -15.67
C PRO A 156 -1.40 -6.92 -16.95
N GLU A 157 -2.59 -7.52 -17.03
CA GLU A 157 -3.03 -8.18 -18.25
C GLU A 157 -3.24 -7.17 -19.38
N THR A 158 -3.03 -7.63 -20.60
CA THR A 158 -3.37 -6.83 -21.78
C THR A 158 -4.78 -7.23 -22.15
N ASP A 159 -5.77 -6.52 -21.61
CA ASP A 159 -7.11 -6.59 -22.16
C ASP A 159 -6.99 -6.13 -23.60
N GLY A 160 -7.26 -7.01 -24.57
CA GLY A 160 -7.11 -6.77 -26.01
C GLY A 160 -7.95 -5.62 -26.57
N MET A 161 -8.52 -4.77 -25.72
CA MET A 161 -8.96 -3.43 -26.07
C MET A 161 -7.72 -2.55 -26.19
N GLU A 162 -7.36 -2.19 -27.42
CA GLU A 162 -6.50 -1.02 -27.61
C GLU A 162 -7.07 0.12 -26.77
N PRO A 163 -6.27 0.74 -25.88
CA PRO A 163 -6.80 1.76 -24.99
C PRO A 163 -7.33 2.90 -25.86
N GLU A 164 -8.63 3.20 -25.69
CA GLU A 164 -9.30 4.31 -26.36
C GLU A 164 -8.38 5.54 -26.34
N SER A 165 -8.26 6.20 -27.49
CA SER A 165 -7.41 7.37 -27.67
C SER A 165 -7.55 8.32 -26.47
N ALA A 166 -6.42 8.87 -26.00
CA ALA A 166 -6.34 9.76 -24.83
C ALA A 166 -7.21 11.04 -24.92
N ILE A 167 -7.90 11.23 -26.04
CA ILE A 167 -8.77 12.35 -26.34
C ILE A 167 -10.22 12.09 -25.84
N THR A 168 -10.62 10.84 -25.58
CA THR A 168 -12.01 10.48 -25.24
C THR A 168 -12.22 9.90 -23.84
N ALA A 169 -11.16 9.60 -23.09
CA ALA A 169 -11.29 9.04 -21.75
C ALA A 169 -11.61 10.13 -20.71
N ALA A 170 -12.84 10.15 -20.21
CA ALA A 170 -13.34 11.14 -19.24
C ALA A 170 -12.69 11.08 -17.84
N THR A 171 -11.80 10.10 -17.59
CA THR A 171 -11.21 9.81 -16.28
C THR A 171 -9.71 10.12 -16.17
N ASP A 172 -9.07 10.60 -17.24
CA ASP A 172 -7.60 10.66 -17.36
C ASP A 172 -6.97 12.05 -17.16
N ALA A 173 -7.69 13.00 -16.53
CA ALA A 173 -7.18 14.36 -16.35
C ALA A 173 -7.50 14.94 -14.97
N ILE A 174 -6.47 15.16 -14.13
CA ILE A 174 -6.49 16.22 -13.11
C ILE A 174 -5.13 16.92 -13.13
N ALA A 175 -5.20 18.25 -13.27
CA ALA A 175 -4.11 19.20 -13.31
C ALA A 175 -3.23 19.15 -12.05
N GLU A 176 -1.92 19.32 -12.24
CA GLU A 176 -1.02 19.81 -11.20
C GLU A 176 -1.56 21.17 -10.71
N GLU A 177 -1.94 21.29 -9.43
CA GLU A 177 -2.17 22.59 -8.79
C GLU A 177 -0.81 23.30 -8.56
N GLY A 178 -0.16 23.68 -9.65
CA GLY A 178 0.93 24.63 -9.70
C GLY A 178 0.47 25.83 -10.52
N LYS A 179 0.61 27.04 -9.97
CA LYS A 179 0.20 28.32 -10.58
C LYS A 179 0.22 28.29 -12.13
N ALA A 180 -0.96 28.33 -12.73
CA ALA A 180 -1.12 28.45 -14.18
C ALA A 180 -0.36 29.69 -14.68
N GLU A 181 0.64 29.48 -15.52
CA GLU A 181 1.18 30.55 -16.37
C GLU A 181 0.17 30.79 -17.51
N GLU A 182 -0.34 32.02 -17.61
CA GLU A 182 -1.26 32.44 -18.67
C GLU A 182 -0.65 32.19 -20.06
N GLY A 183 -1.33 31.36 -20.87
CA GLY A 183 -1.09 31.28 -22.32
C GLY A 183 -0.62 29.93 -22.87
N ARG A 184 -0.46 28.89 -22.05
CA ARG A 184 -0.34 27.50 -22.52
C ARG A 184 -1.52 26.72 -21.98
N GLY A 185 -2.43 26.29 -22.86
CA GLY A 185 -3.41 25.27 -22.50
C GLY A 185 -2.70 24.05 -21.93
N ASP A 186 -3.27 23.44 -20.89
CA ASP A 186 -2.74 22.24 -20.24
C ASP A 186 -2.37 21.21 -21.31
N LEU A 187 -1.08 21.04 -21.55
CA LEU A 187 -0.58 20.07 -22.49
C LEU A 187 -0.82 18.71 -21.85
N LEU A 188 -1.98 18.11 -22.13
CA LEU A 188 -2.29 16.72 -21.80
C LEU A 188 -1.23 15.85 -22.44
N VAL A 189 -0.19 15.48 -21.68
CA VAL A 189 0.78 14.48 -22.14
C VAL A 189 0.15 13.12 -21.85
N PRO A 190 -0.30 12.39 -22.87
CA PRO A 190 -0.85 11.06 -22.66
C PRO A 190 0.16 10.17 -21.95
N PHE A 191 -0.28 9.43 -20.92
CA PHE A 191 0.53 8.39 -20.31
C PHE A 191 1.01 7.41 -21.37
N VAL A 192 2.25 6.92 -21.19
CA VAL A 192 2.80 5.87 -22.05
C VAL A 192 1.89 4.64 -22.04
N PRO A 193 1.76 3.90 -23.15
CA PRO A 193 0.82 2.78 -23.25
C PRO A 193 0.95 1.75 -22.13
N TYR A 194 2.16 1.52 -21.62
CA TYR A 194 2.41 0.62 -20.49
C TYR A 194 1.77 1.11 -19.18
N ALA A 195 1.91 2.40 -18.86
CA ALA A 195 1.39 2.98 -17.62
C ALA A 195 -0.14 2.91 -17.53
N ARG A 196 -0.82 3.00 -18.68
CA ARG A 196 -2.29 2.89 -18.78
C ARG A 196 -2.86 1.54 -18.34
N LYS A 197 -2.01 0.50 -18.28
CA LYS A 197 -2.41 -0.83 -17.86
C LYS A 197 -2.52 -0.96 -16.33
N PHE A 198 -2.11 0.06 -15.58
CA PHE A 198 -2.09 0.04 -14.11
C PHE A 198 -3.29 0.77 -13.50
N PHE A 199 -3.54 0.47 -12.22
CA PHE A 199 -4.66 1.03 -11.45
C PHE A 199 -4.60 2.57 -11.40
N LEU A 200 -3.42 3.15 -11.15
CA LEU A 200 -3.14 4.59 -11.23
C LEU A 200 -1.96 4.86 -12.17
N PRO A 201 -2.21 5.17 -13.46
CA PRO A 201 -1.15 5.41 -14.45
C PRO A 201 -0.15 6.50 -14.06
N GLN A 202 -0.59 7.51 -13.30
CA GLN A 202 0.23 8.62 -12.83
C GLN A 202 1.30 8.23 -11.81
N TRP A 203 1.21 7.04 -11.20
CA TRP A 203 2.20 6.55 -10.23
C TRP A 203 3.10 5.46 -10.84
N VAL A 204 3.10 5.32 -12.17
CA VAL A 204 3.99 4.40 -12.88
C VAL A 204 5.30 5.11 -13.21
N ALA A 205 6.35 4.75 -12.47
CA ALA A 205 7.69 5.32 -12.61
C ALA A 205 8.59 4.55 -13.59
N PHE A 206 8.29 3.26 -13.82
CA PHE A 206 9.08 2.38 -14.69
C PHE A 206 8.21 1.78 -15.78
N GLY A 207 8.73 1.79 -17.01
CA GLY A 207 8.07 1.21 -18.17
C GLY A 207 8.32 -0.29 -18.34
N GLU A 208 7.91 -0.83 -19.48
CA GLU A 208 7.88 -2.28 -19.74
C GLU A 208 9.26 -2.93 -19.72
N HIS A 209 10.29 -2.18 -20.11
CA HIS A 209 11.67 -2.66 -20.19
C HIS A 209 12.54 -2.12 -19.04
N GLY A 210 11.91 -1.53 -18.02
CA GLY A 210 12.59 -0.95 -16.87
C GLY A 210 13.23 0.42 -17.14
N GLU A 211 12.81 1.09 -18.22
CA GLU A 211 13.12 2.50 -18.46
C GLU A 211 12.43 3.39 -17.43
N VAL A 212 13.12 4.44 -16.99
CA VAL A 212 12.56 5.43 -16.06
C VAL A 212 11.65 6.38 -16.85
N LEU A 213 10.39 6.49 -16.43
CA LEU A 213 9.37 7.35 -17.05
C LEU A 213 9.23 8.71 -16.35
N VAL A 214 9.76 8.82 -15.13
CA VAL A 214 9.75 10.02 -14.29
C VAL A 214 11.07 10.80 -14.39
N LYS A 215 11.12 12.01 -13.82
CA LYS A 215 12.28 12.91 -13.96
C LYS A 215 13.49 12.44 -13.15
N SER A 216 13.27 11.68 -12.08
CA SER A 216 14.34 11.18 -11.21
C SER A 216 13.99 9.91 -10.45
N VAL A 217 15.01 9.25 -9.91
CA VAL A 217 14.87 8.10 -9.01
C VAL A 217 14.18 8.50 -7.69
N ASP A 218 14.36 9.74 -7.24
CA ASP A 218 13.68 10.26 -6.05
C ASP A 218 12.17 10.39 -6.27
N GLU A 219 11.75 10.80 -7.47
CA GLU A 219 10.34 10.83 -7.86
C GLU A 219 9.75 9.41 -7.93
N ALA A 220 10.50 8.44 -8.49
CA ALA A 220 10.10 7.03 -8.47
C ALA A 220 9.91 6.48 -7.05
N ASN A 221 10.84 6.80 -6.13
CA ASN A 221 10.72 6.47 -4.72
C ASN A 221 9.49 7.13 -4.06
N ALA A 222 9.20 8.38 -4.41
CA ALA A 222 8.04 9.10 -3.87
C ALA A 222 6.72 8.46 -4.31
N HIS A 223 6.62 7.97 -5.56
CA HIS A 223 5.47 7.19 -6.02
C HIS A 223 5.33 5.88 -5.24
N VAL A 224 6.41 5.11 -5.05
CA VAL A 224 6.39 3.90 -4.23
C VAL A 224 5.90 4.19 -2.80
N LYS A 225 6.40 5.26 -2.16
CA LYS A 225 5.93 5.68 -0.83
C LYS A 225 4.45 6.08 -0.81
N SER A 226 3.96 6.72 -1.86
CA SER A 226 2.54 7.09 -1.98
C SER A 226 1.67 5.84 -2.09
N MET A 227 2.11 4.83 -2.84
CA MET A 227 1.45 3.53 -2.96
C MET A 227 1.47 2.73 -1.65
N GLN A 228 2.57 2.76 -0.91
CA GLN A 228 2.66 2.18 0.44
C GLN A 228 1.64 2.82 1.38
N ARG A 229 1.60 4.15 1.38
CA ARG A 229 0.65 4.91 2.20
C ARG A 229 -0.80 4.58 1.84
N PHE A 230 -1.10 4.42 0.55
CA PHE A 230 -2.41 3.98 0.08
C PHE A 230 -2.78 2.61 0.70
N MET A 231 -1.85 1.65 0.68
CA MET A 231 -2.06 0.33 1.28
C MET A 231 -2.23 0.39 2.81
N GLU A 232 -1.49 1.24 3.50
CA GLU A 232 -1.63 1.46 4.95
C GLU A 232 -3.06 1.89 5.33
N VAL A 233 -3.65 2.83 4.57
CA VAL A 233 -5.04 3.28 4.80
C VAL A 233 -6.02 2.09 4.68
N LEU A 234 -5.88 1.27 3.64
CA LEU A 234 -6.72 0.08 3.47
C LEU A 234 -6.55 -0.93 4.62
N PHE A 235 -5.32 -1.16 5.08
CA PHE A 235 -5.06 -2.04 6.21
C PHE A 235 -5.66 -1.52 7.51
N LEU A 236 -5.57 -0.22 7.77
CA LEU A 236 -6.21 0.41 8.93
C LEU A 236 -7.73 0.28 8.86
N ALA A 237 -8.34 0.45 7.68
CA ALA A 237 -9.79 0.29 7.50
C ALA A 237 -10.25 -1.13 7.87
N VAL A 238 -9.58 -2.18 7.36
CA VAL A 238 -9.90 -3.58 7.71
C VAL A 238 -9.58 -3.90 9.17
N ALA A 239 -8.50 -3.35 9.71
CA ALA A 239 -8.15 -3.54 11.12
C ALA A 239 -9.24 -2.99 12.06
N LEU A 240 -9.91 -1.90 11.66
CA LEU A 240 -10.98 -1.27 12.42
C LEU A 240 -12.33 -1.98 12.23
N ALA A 241 -12.69 -2.28 10.98
CA ALA A 241 -13.94 -2.94 10.62
C ALA A 241 -13.72 -4.03 9.58
N PRO A 242 -13.47 -5.30 10.00
CA PRO A 242 -13.10 -6.38 9.08
C PRO A 242 -14.08 -6.62 7.92
N TYR A 243 -15.36 -6.31 8.12
CA TYR A 243 -16.40 -6.48 7.10
C TYR A 243 -16.21 -5.58 5.87
N ILE A 244 -15.44 -4.48 5.98
CA ILE A 244 -15.15 -3.59 4.84
C ILE A 244 -14.37 -4.30 3.74
N SER A 245 -13.73 -5.44 4.05
CA SER A 245 -13.07 -6.28 3.05
C SER A 245 -14.00 -6.87 2.00
N THR A 246 -15.32 -6.82 2.22
CA THR A 246 -16.36 -7.27 1.27
C THR A 246 -16.92 -6.15 0.40
N ASP A 247 -16.53 -4.89 0.66
CA ASP A 247 -16.89 -3.74 -0.15
C ASP A 247 -16.19 -3.78 -1.51
N GLU A 248 -16.94 -3.51 -2.59
CA GLU A 248 -16.42 -3.64 -3.96
C GLU A 248 -15.29 -2.64 -4.25
N ASP A 249 -15.43 -1.39 -3.80
CA ASP A 249 -14.40 -0.36 -3.98
C ASP A 249 -13.14 -0.71 -3.17
N TYR A 250 -13.29 -1.22 -1.95
CA TYR A 250 -12.17 -1.71 -1.15
C TYR A 250 -11.41 -2.82 -1.89
N VAL A 251 -12.12 -3.84 -2.39
CA VAL A 251 -11.51 -4.98 -3.08
C VAL A 251 -10.79 -4.52 -4.35
N GLN A 252 -11.42 -3.66 -5.14
CA GLN A 252 -10.82 -3.10 -6.36
C GLN A 252 -9.57 -2.27 -6.04
N LYS A 253 -9.65 -1.35 -5.06
CA LYS A 253 -8.51 -0.51 -4.64
C LYS A 253 -7.36 -1.35 -4.10
N ARG A 254 -7.65 -2.35 -3.25
CA ARG A 254 -6.66 -3.23 -2.68
C ARG A 254 -5.94 -4.04 -3.75
N TYR A 255 -6.68 -4.69 -4.65
CA TYR A 255 -6.09 -5.54 -5.68
C TYR A 255 -5.33 -4.71 -6.71
N GLY A 256 -5.94 -3.61 -7.16
CA GLY A 256 -5.35 -2.62 -8.07
C GLY A 256 -4.01 -2.09 -7.56
N MET A 257 -4.00 -1.58 -6.34
CA MET A 257 -2.82 -0.97 -5.75
C MET A 257 -1.74 -1.99 -5.40
N LEU A 258 -2.10 -3.17 -4.87
CA LEU A 258 -1.13 -4.18 -4.46
C LEU A 258 -0.29 -4.66 -5.65
N GLY A 259 -0.93 -4.98 -6.78
CA GLY A 259 -0.24 -5.40 -8.00
C GLY A 259 0.69 -4.31 -8.53
N GLN A 260 0.21 -3.06 -8.58
CA GLN A 260 1.00 -1.91 -9.01
C GLN A 260 2.20 -1.63 -8.08
N LEU A 261 2.00 -1.65 -6.76
CA LEU A 261 3.05 -1.38 -5.77
C LEU A 261 4.17 -2.42 -5.86
N ILE A 262 3.83 -3.71 -5.95
CA ILE A 262 4.82 -4.78 -6.10
C ILE A 262 5.60 -4.61 -7.41
N ASN A 263 4.89 -4.36 -8.51
CA ASN A 263 5.51 -4.17 -9.82
C ASN A 263 6.53 -3.01 -9.81
N GLN A 264 6.10 -1.83 -9.37
CA GLN A 264 6.92 -0.62 -9.39
C GLN A 264 8.01 -0.64 -8.32
N GLY A 265 7.75 -1.24 -7.16
CA GLY A 265 8.74 -1.46 -6.11
C GLY A 265 9.87 -2.38 -6.55
N ARG A 266 9.54 -3.52 -7.18
CA ARG A 266 10.55 -4.43 -7.75
C ARG A 266 11.32 -3.77 -8.89
N ALA A 267 10.65 -3.02 -9.77
CA ALA A 267 11.31 -2.29 -10.86
C ALA A 267 12.32 -1.26 -10.33
N LEU A 268 11.98 -0.55 -9.25
CA LEU A 268 12.88 0.36 -8.55
C LEU A 268 14.14 -0.35 -8.02
N ALA A 269 13.96 -1.50 -7.36
CA ALA A 269 15.09 -2.30 -6.85
C ALA A 269 15.99 -2.82 -7.98
N ILE A 270 15.40 -3.26 -9.09
CA ILE A 270 16.15 -3.67 -10.30
C ILE A 270 16.96 -2.51 -10.86
N TYR A 271 16.35 -1.32 -10.99
CA TYR A 271 17.03 -0.13 -11.47
C TYR A 271 18.22 0.24 -10.57
N GLN A 272 18.01 0.29 -9.25
CA GLN A 272 19.07 0.58 -8.29
C GLN A 272 20.20 -0.47 -8.31
N THR A 273 19.86 -1.74 -8.53
CA THR A 273 20.85 -2.81 -8.71
C THR A 273 21.72 -2.57 -9.95
N LYS A 274 21.12 -2.15 -11.08
CA LYS A 274 21.86 -1.78 -12.29
C LYS A 274 22.78 -0.57 -12.03
N GLU A 275 22.35 0.43 -11.27
CA GLU A 275 23.22 1.53 -10.86
C GLU A 275 24.40 1.07 -10.00
N ILE A 276 24.16 0.16 -9.04
CA ILE A 276 25.22 -0.44 -8.21
C ILE A 276 26.26 -1.13 -9.10
N ILE A 277 25.82 -1.93 -10.07
CA ILE A 277 26.69 -2.61 -11.04
C ILE A 277 27.57 -1.60 -11.79
N THR A 278 26.95 -0.55 -12.36
CA THR A 278 27.66 0.50 -13.10
C THR A 278 28.71 1.17 -12.22
N ARG A 279 28.34 1.58 -11.00
CA ARG A 279 29.28 2.23 -10.06
C ARG A 279 30.43 1.32 -9.66
N ILE A 280 30.21 0.02 -9.45
CA ILE A 280 31.29 -0.93 -9.16
C ILE A 280 32.24 -1.02 -10.37
N LYS A 281 31.72 -1.14 -11.59
CA LYS A 281 32.55 -1.21 -12.81
C LYS A 281 33.40 0.05 -13.00
N GLU A 282 32.81 1.23 -12.83
CA GLU A 282 33.54 2.52 -12.89
C GLU A 282 34.64 2.60 -11.83
N ARG A 283 34.31 2.25 -10.58
CA ARG A 283 35.28 2.29 -9.46
C ARG A 283 36.39 1.26 -9.63
N ALA A 284 36.10 0.10 -10.22
CA ALA A 284 37.09 -0.92 -10.56
C ALA A 284 38.06 -0.41 -11.63
N ALA A 285 37.55 0.20 -12.71
CA ALA A 285 38.35 0.80 -13.76
C ALA A 285 39.25 1.93 -13.23
N ALA A 286 38.76 2.71 -12.26
CA ALA A 286 39.54 3.75 -11.59
C ALA A 286 40.54 3.22 -10.53
N GLY A 287 40.61 1.90 -10.28
CA GLY A 287 41.48 1.29 -9.26
C GLY A 287 41.13 1.64 -7.81
N SER A 288 39.93 2.19 -7.59
CA SER A 288 39.48 2.73 -6.29
C SER A 288 38.83 1.70 -5.35
N LEU A 289 38.76 0.43 -5.78
CA LEU A 289 38.18 -0.68 -5.02
C LEU A 289 39.20 -1.52 -4.23
N ASN A 290 40.49 -1.20 -4.32
CA ASN A 290 41.59 -1.98 -3.71
C ASN A 290 41.70 -1.84 -2.17
N ARG A 291 40.60 -1.50 -1.48
CA ARG A 291 40.53 -1.21 -0.04
C ARG A 291 39.37 -1.89 0.69
N GLY A 292 38.65 -2.78 0.02
CA GLY A 292 37.43 -3.40 0.53
C GLY A 292 36.18 -2.92 -0.20
N LEU A 293 35.16 -3.78 -0.24
CA LEU A 293 33.88 -3.52 -0.88
C LEU A 293 32.78 -4.26 -0.11
N ARG A 294 31.81 -3.49 0.40
CA ARG A 294 30.55 -3.98 0.95
C ARG A 294 29.43 -3.48 0.05
N LEU A 295 28.42 -4.32 -0.17
CA LEU A 295 27.21 -3.94 -0.88
C LEU A 295 26.02 -3.87 0.07
N SER A 296 25.18 -2.87 -0.19
CA SER A 296 23.84 -2.72 0.34
C SER A 296 22.91 -2.85 -0.85
N LEU A 297 22.37 -4.05 -1.05
CA LEU A 297 21.51 -4.38 -2.18
C LEU A 297 20.05 -4.10 -1.80
N PRO A 298 19.40 -3.07 -2.38
CA PRO A 298 17.99 -2.82 -2.15
C PRO A 298 17.16 -3.92 -2.81
N TYR A 299 16.13 -4.40 -2.13
CA TYR A 299 15.13 -5.30 -2.68
C TYR A 299 13.74 -4.87 -2.21
N PHE A 300 12.71 -5.15 -3.01
CA PHE A 300 11.33 -4.95 -2.56
C PHE A 300 10.86 -6.20 -1.82
N ASP A 301 10.48 -6.05 -0.56
CA ASP A 301 9.86 -7.11 0.23
C ASP A 301 8.35 -7.12 -0.06
N ASP A 302 7.88 -8.14 -0.77
CA ASP A 302 6.47 -8.28 -1.13
C ASP A 302 5.58 -8.63 0.06
N GLN A 303 6.14 -9.05 1.20
CA GLN A 303 5.40 -9.28 2.43
C GLN A 303 5.15 -7.97 3.19
N GLU A 304 6.22 -7.19 3.39
CA GLU A 304 6.19 -5.93 4.13
C GLU A 304 5.82 -4.73 3.25
N LEU A 305 5.74 -4.95 1.93
CA LEU A 305 5.45 -3.97 0.88
C LEU A 305 6.40 -2.77 0.91
N LYS A 306 7.69 -3.01 1.11
CA LYS A 306 8.70 -1.94 1.21
C LYS A 306 10.06 -2.31 0.65
N ILE A 307 10.83 -1.27 0.30
CA ILE A 307 12.26 -1.44 0.02
C ILE A 307 12.97 -1.73 1.34
N ASP A 308 13.67 -2.87 1.38
CA ASP A 308 14.58 -3.25 2.44
C ASP A 308 15.98 -3.51 1.85
N ILE A 309 16.99 -3.70 2.70
CA ILE A 309 18.39 -3.76 2.31
C ILE A 309 18.99 -5.12 2.71
N SER A 310 19.58 -5.80 1.73
CA SER A 310 20.46 -6.94 1.98
C SER A 310 21.92 -6.48 1.97
N ASP A 311 22.57 -6.56 3.12
CA ASP A 311 23.97 -6.18 3.29
C ASP A 311 24.88 -7.41 3.23
N PHE A 312 25.88 -7.37 2.37
CA PHE A 312 26.91 -8.41 2.32
C PHE A 312 28.28 -7.87 1.91
N GLU A 313 29.32 -8.54 2.41
CA GLU A 313 30.71 -8.17 2.18
C GLU A 313 31.27 -8.91 0.96
N ILE A 314 31.90 -8.17 0.05
CA ILE A 314 32.56 -8.73 -1.14
C ILE A 314 34.06 -8.87 -0.89
N ILE A 315 34.70 -7.79 -0.45
CA ILE A 315 36.12 -7.76 -0.13
C ILE A 315 36.24 -7.16 1.27
N PRO A 316 36.89 -7.86 2.22
CA PRO A 316 37.11 -7.31 3.54
C PRO A 316 38.01 -6.08 3.48
N SER A 317 37.88 -5.23 4.49
CA SER A 317 38.71 -4.02 4.60
C SER A 317 40.19 -4.39 4.63
N GLY A 318 40.97 -3.90 3.66
CA GLY A 318 42.37 -4.27 3.51
C GLY A 318 42.92 -3.96 2.12
N ARG A 319 44.24 -4.11 1.92
CA ARG A 319 44.90 -3.86 0.63
C ARG A 319 44.78 -5.07 -0.31
N ILE A 320 43.54 -5.47 -0.61
CA ILE A 320 43.24 -6.58 -1.52
C ILE A 320 42.90 -5.97 -2.89
N MET A 321 43.60 -6.40 -3.93
CA MET A 321 43.31 -5.98 -5.30
C MET A 321 41.93 -6.47 -5.71
N PHE A 322 41.08 -5.58 -6.24
CA PHE A 322 39.76 -5.96 -6.72
C PHE A 322 39.86 -6.88 -7.95
N VAL A 323 39.12 -7.99 -7.94
CA VAL A 323 38.94 -8.88 -9.08
C VAL A 323 37.44 -9.19 -9.20
N PRO A 324 36.84 -9.18 -10.41
CA PRO A 324 35.41 -9.46 -10.61
C PRO A 324 34.92 -10.77 -9.97
N ALA A 325 35.79 -11.79 -9.91
CA ALA A 325 35.51 -13.08 -9.28
C ALA A 325 35.13 -12.97 -7.79
N PHE A 326 35.56 -11.92 -7.08
CA PHE A 326 35.12 -11.69 -5.70
C PHE A 326 33.64 -11.32 -5.61
N VAL A 327 33.12 -10.54 -6.57
CA VAL A 327 31.69 -10.23 -6.64
C VAL A 327 30.89 -11.50 -6.86
N VAL A 328 31.27 -12.31 -7.87
CA VAL A 328 30.60 -13.59 -8.18
C VAL A 328 30.59 -14.52 -6.97
N ARG A 329 31.72 -14.67 -6.28
CA ARG A 329 31.80 -15.51 -5.08
C ARG A 329 30.88 -15.01 -3.95
N ALA A 330 30.88 -13.71 -3.69
CA ALA A 330 30.07 -13.12 -2.63
C ALA A 330 28.58 -13.25 -2.94
N VAL A 331 28.18 -13.03 -4.19
CA VAL A 331 26.80 -13.21 -4.67
C VAL A 331 26.36 -14.66 -4.47
N ARG A 332 27.12 -15.66 -4.93
CA ARG A 332 26.77 -17.09 -4.73
C ARG A 332 26.65 -17.48 -3.25
N GLN A 333 27.47 -16.89 -2.38
CA GLN A 333 27.36 -17.10 -0.94
C GLN A 333 26.06 -16.50 -0.39
N GLU A 334 25.67 -15.33 -0.88
CA GLU A 334 24.43 -14.68 -0.48
C GLU A 334 23.20 -15.41 -1.02
N GLU A 335 23.22 -15.90 -2.26
CA GLU A 335 22.17 -16.76 -2.83
C GLU A 335 21.93 -18.03 -2.01
N ALA A 336 23.00 -18.66 -1.53
CA ALA A 336 22.90 -19.83 -0.65
C ALA A 336 22.21 -19.50 0.68
N LYS A 337 22.41 -18.29 1.22
CA LYS A 337 21.68 -17.84 2.43
C LYS A 337 20.23 -17.53 2.12
N VAL A 338 19.96 -16.75 1.08
CA VAL A 338 18.62 -16.32 0.69
C VAL A 338 17.72 -17.51 0.34
N SER A 339 18.26 -18.51 -0.36
CA SER A 339 17.52 -19.74 -0.72
C SER A 339 17.09 -20.56 0.50
N GLN A 340 17.86 -20.51 1.59
CA GLN A 340 17.59 -21.23 2.83
C GLN A 340 16.85 -20.39 3.88
N ASP A 341 16.74 -19.06 3.68
CA ASP A 341 16.09 -18.18 4.62
C ASP A 341 14.57 -18.36 4.58
N THR A 342 14.03 -18.92 5.66
CA THR A 342 12.60 -19.20 5.82
C THR A 342 11.78 -17.97 6.23
N ARG A 343 12.44 -16.84 6.53
CA ARG A 343 11.77 -15.58 6.86
C ARG A 343 11.18 -14.92 5.62
N PHE A 344 11.78 -15.13 4.45
CA PHE A 344 11.24 -14.62 3.19
C PHE A 344 10.09 -15.48 2.69
N ASN A 345 9.02 -14.82 2.25
CA ASN A 345 8.00 -15.47 1.44
C ASN A 345 8.61 -15.88 0.07
N PRO A 346 7.98 -16.82 -0.67
CA PRO A 346 8.51 -17.29 -1.96
C PRO A 346 8.72 -16.17 -2.99
N SER A 347 7.82 -15.19 -3.01
CA SER A 347 7.82 -14.03 -3.93
C SER A 347 9.05 -13.14 -3.70
N THR A 348 9.25 -12.66 -2.47
CA THR A 348 10.40 -11.86 -2.03
C THR A 348 11.70 -12.60 -2.27
N ARG A 349 11.76 -13.89 -1.92
CA ARG A 349 12.95 -14.73 -2.14
C ARG A 349 13.31 -14.79 -3.62
N LYS A 350 12.33 -15.03 -4.49
CA LYS A 350 12.53 -15.08 -5.94
C LYS A 350 13.02 -13.75 -6.49
N HIS A 351 12.43 -12.64 -6.05
CA HIS A 351 12.87 -11.30 -6.44
C HIS A 351 14.32 -11.05 -6.02
N LEU A 352 14.69 -11.34 -4.77
CA LEU A 352 16.05 -11.14 -4.27
C LEU A 352 17.08 -12.02 -5.03
N LEU A 353 16.75 -13.27 -5.31
CA LEU A 353 17.59 -14.16 -6.14
C LEU A 353 17.76 -13.61 -7.58
N HIS A 354 16.72 -13.00 -8.15
CA HIS A 354 16.84 -12.34 -9.45
C HIS A 354 17.83 -11.16 -9.41
N LEU A 355 17.78 -10.32 -8.38
CA LEU A 355 18.73 -9.20 -8.22
C LEU A 355 20.19 -9.69 -8.06
N LEU A 356 20.38 -10.77 -7.31
CA LEU A 356 21.68 -11.43 -7.15
C LEU A 356 22.18 -11.99 -8.49
N SER A 357 21.32 -12.64 -9.27
CA SER A 357 21.66 -13.12 -10.62
C SER A 357 22.08 -12.00 -11.58
N LEU A 358 21.42 -10.82 -11.51
CA LEU A 358 21.83 -9.65 -12.29
C LEU A 358 23.25 -9.19 -11.93
N LEU A 359 23.59 -9.18 -10.63
CA LEU A 359 24.94 -8.87 -10.16
C LEU A 359 25.94 -9.92 -10.66
N GLU A 360 25.65 -11.21 -10.50
CA GLU A 360 26.54 -12.28 -10.95
C GLU A 360 26.84 -12.19 -12.46
N GLY A 361 25.81 -12.13 -13.29
CA GLY A 361 25.96 -12.09 -14.75
C GLY A 361 26.77 -10.89 -15.24
N ALA A 362 26.67 -9.75 -14.55
CA ALA A 362 27.41 -8.54 -14.89
C ALA A 362 28.93 -8.65 -14.63
N PHE A 363 29.39 -9.56 -13.76
CA PHE A 363 30.80 -9.76 -13.42
C PHE A 363 31.37 -11.12 -13.86
N GLU A 364 30.53 -12.08 -14.26
CA GLU A 364 30.98 -13.35 -14.84
C GLU A 364 31.43 -13.20 -16.30
N SER A 365 30.75 -12.34 -17.06
CA SER A 365 31.04 -12.00 -18.48
C SER A 365 32.40 -11.33 -18.71
N GLY A 366 33.05 -10.79 -17.67
CA GLY A 366 34.40 -10.20 -17.76
C GLY A 366 35.54 -11.21 -17.96
N LYS A 367 35.25 -12.52 -18.06
CA LYS A 367 36.27 -13.56 -18.33
C LYS A 367 36.60 -13.74 -19.81
N GLU A 368 35.76 -13.28 -20.75
CA GLU A 368 35.99 -13.48 -22.19
C GLU A 368 36.85 -12.39 -22.83
N GLU A 369 36.91 -11.17 -22.28
CA GLU A 369 37.72 -10.08 -22.84
C GLU A 369 39.20 -10.09 -22.39
N ALA A 370 39.60 -11.04 -21.55
CA ALA A 370 40.94 -11.12 -20.96
C ALA A 370 41.73 -12.40 -21.35
N ARG A 371 41.40 -13.02 -22.49
CA ARG A 371 42.15 -14.16 -23.06
C ARG A 371 42.81 -13.83 -24.39
#